data_AF-A0A2N7JW73-F1
#
_entry.id   AF-A0A2N7JW73-F1
#
_cell.length_a   1.000
_cell.length_b   1.000
_cell.length_c   1.000
_cell.angle_alpha   90.00
_cell.angle_beta   90.00
_cell.angle_gamma   90.00
#
_symmetry.space_group_name_H-M   'P 1'
#
loop_
_entity.id
_entity.type
_entity.pdbx_description
1 polymer ?
#
loop_
_entity_poly.entity_id
_entity_poly.type
_entity_poly.pdbx_seq_one_letter_code
_entity_poly.pdbx_strand_id
1 'polypeptide(L)'
;MQRKFLLILGLLMFPFISTAHADTTQTDESVLTLDWIDLIPESERAQLDSFGMPMVNHDSMDKPQQSTLGAVRPELNGSTVKIPGFVIPLEGDENMITEFLLVPYFGACIHVPPPPPNQIIYVKFPKGAPIQQLWDVIYLVGTLKTESISHDLAQTGYLIEGTAIEEYDDM
;
A
#
# COMPACT_ATOMS: atom_id res chain seq x y z
N MET A 1 30.82 71.12 -32.68
CA MET A 1 29.70 71.65 -33.49
C MET A 1 29.08 70.48 -34.26
N GLN A 2 27.76 70.39 -34.25
CA GLN A 2 26.92 69.24 -34.63
C GLN A 2 27.09 68.79 -36.10
N ARG A 3 26.98 67.48 -36.38
CA ARG A 3 25.80 66.91 -37.09
C ARG A 3 25.89 65.40 -37.32
N LYS A 4 24.71 64.78 -37.16
CA LYS A 4 24.35 63.36 -37.22
C LYS A 4 24.14 62.88 -38.66
N PHE A 5 24.03 61.54 -38.80
CA PHE A 5 23.30 60.69 -39.78
C PHE A 5 24.22 59.67 -40.48
N LEU A 6 23.83 58.42 -40.76
CA LEU A 6 22.52 57.76 -40.85
C LEU A 6 22.75 56.23 -40.65
N LEU A 7 21.87 55.56 -39.90
CA LEU A 7 21.84 54.09 -39.72
C LEU A 7 21.10 53.45 -40.90
N ILE A 8 21.65 52.37 -41.49
CA ILE A 8 20.92 51.46 -42.39
C ILE A 8 20.73 50.13 -41.66
N LEU A 9 19.47 49.82 -41.37
CA LEU A 9 19.00 48.60 -40.73
C LEU A 9 18.86 47.50 -41.77
N GLY A 10 19.74 46.48 -41.73
CA GLY A 10 19.61 45.26 -42.53
C GLY A 10 18.77 44.22 -41.80
N LEU A 11 17.59 43.90 -42.33
CA LEU A 11 16.71 42.87 -41.80
C LEU A 11 17.16 41.49 -42.33
N LEU A 12 17.82 40.68 -41.49
CA LEU A 12 18.12 39.28 -41.76
C LEU A 12 16.99 38.39 -41.22
N MET A 13 16.20 37.81 -42.11
CA MET A 13 15.22 36.76 -41.80
C MET A 13 15.96 35.43 -41.58
N PHE A 14 16.05 34.98 -40.32
CA PHE A 14 16.46 33.61 -39.99
C PHE A 14 15.23 32.69 -39.96
N PRO A 15 15.25 31.52 -40.63
CA PRO A 15 14.13 30.58 -40.57
C PRO A 15 14.06 29.92 -39.19
N PHE A 16 12.90 30.04 -38.55
CA PHE A 16 12.57 29.32 -37.32
C PHE A 16 12.44 27.82 -37.61
N ILE A 17 13.41 27.03 -37.16
CA ILE A 17 13.30 25.57 -37.09
C ILE A 17 12.44 25.27 -35.87
N SER A 18 11.17 24.91 -36.10
CA SER A 18 10.25 24.51 -35.04
C SER A 18 10.61 23.09 -34.59
N THR A 19 11.38 22.98 -33.51
CA THR A 19 11.61 21.70 -32.81
C THR A 19 10.36 21.35 -32.03
N ALA A 20 9.50 20.50 -32.61
CA ALA A 20 8.39 19.89 -31.90
C ALA A 20 8.95 19.08 -30.73
N HIS A 21 8.78 19.59 -29.51
CA HIS A 21 9.01 18.80 -28.30
C HIS A 21 7.81 17.87 -28.15
N ALA A 22 8.06 16.56 -28.25
CA ALA A 22 7.09 15.56 -27.85
C ALA A 22 6.92 15.69 -26.33
N ASP A 23 5.80 16.28 -25.91
CA ASP A 23 5.37 16.24 -24.50
C ASP A 23 5.18 14.78 -24.12
N THR A 24 6.16 14.25 -23.40
CA THR A 24 6.04 12.94 -22.77
C THR A 24 5.26 13.19 -21.49
N THR A 25 3.98 12.85 -21.49
CA THR A 25 3.16 12.81 -20.28
C THR A 25 3.80 11.85 -19.29
N GLN A 26 4.51 12.38 -18.29
CA GLN A 26 4.92 11.63 -17.11
C GLN A 26 3.65 11.32 -16.32
N THR A 27 3.23 10.05 -16.33
CA THR A 27 2.27 9.54 -15.36
C THR A 27 2.98 9.54 -14.02
N ASP A 28 2.68 10.53 -13.19
CA ASP A 28 3.06 10.55 -11.78
C ASP A 28 2.22 9.46 -11.10
N GLU A 29 2.77 8.24 -10.98
CA GLU A 29 2.14 7.15 -10.23
C GLU A 29 2.17 7.53 -8.73
N SER A 30 1.14 8.27 -8.30
CA SER A 30 0.99 8.67 -6.90
C SER A 30 0.78 7.44 -6.01
N VAL A 31 1.61 7.29 -4.98
CA VAL A 31 1.43 6.25 -3.95
C VAL A 31 0.14 6.52 -3.18
N LEU A 32 -0.78 5.55 -3.17
CA LEU A 32 -2.04 5.65 -2.41
C LEU A 32 -1.79 5.31 -0.94
N THR A 33 -1.92 6.30 -0.05
CA THR A 33 -1.95 6.02 1.39
C THR A 33 -3.31 5.46 1.77
N LEU A 34 -3.33 4.27 2.37
CA LEU A 34 -4.54 3.55 2.75
C LEU A 34 -4.59 3.34 4.26
N ASP A 35 -5.79 3.49 4.81
CA ASP A 35 -6.14 2.93 6.11
C ASP A 35 -6.77 1.54 5.94
N TRP A 36 -6.81 0.75 7.01
CA TRP A 36 -7.40 -0.59 6.97
C TRP A 36 -8.88 -0.59 6.56
N ILE A 37 -9.64 0.44 6.92
CA ILE A 37 -11.04 0.60 6.49
C ILE A 37 -11.18 0.79 4.97
N ASP A 38 -10.13 1.25 4.29
CA ASP A 38 -10.13 1.44 2.85
C ASP A 38 -10.02 0.14 2.08
N LEU A 39 -9.61 -0.95 2.73
CA LEU A 39 -9.61 -2.29 2.15
C LEU A 39 -10.99 -2.96 2.17
N ILE A 40 -11.96 -2.36 2.86
CA ILE A 40 -13.31 -2.92 3.04
C ILE A 40 -14.27 -2.26 2.03
N PRO A 41 -14.97 -3.04 1.19
CA PRO A 41 -16.01 -2.52 0.32
C PRO A 41 -17.09 -1.78 1.11
N GLU A 42 -17.58 -0.65 0.59
CA GLU A 42 -18.60 0.16 1.27
C GLU A 42 -19.84 -0.64 1.68
N SER A 43 -20.22 -1.64 0.87
CA SER A 43 -21.33 -2.56 1.15
C SER A 43 -21.13 -3.42 2.40
N GLU A 44 -19.89 -3.66 2.82
CA GLU A 44 -19.54 -4.47 3.99
C GLU A 44 -19.25 -3.63 5.24
N ARG A 45 -18.92 -2.34 5.09
CA ARG A 45 -18.53 -1.46 6.21
C ARG A 45 -19.58 -1.37 7.33
N ALA A 46 -20.87 -1.52 7.02
CA ALA A 46 -21.92 -1.49 8.04
C ALA A 46 -21.97 -2.73 8.95
N GLN A 47 -21.28 -3.81 8.57
CA GLN A 47 -21.22 -5.08 9.31
C GLN A 47 -19.93 -5.23 10.13
N LEU A 48 -19.00 -4.28 9.97
CA LEU A 48 -17.69 -4.29 10.57
C LEU A 48 -17.53 -3.07 11.48
N ASP A 49 -16.68 -3.19 12.50
CA ASP A 49 -16.31 -2.05 13.35
C ASP A 49 -15.25 -1.15 12.66
N SER A 50 -14.77 -0.13 13.37
CA SER A 50 -13.76 0.81 12.84
C SER A 50 -12.41 0.15 12.53
N PHE A 51 -12.15 -1.05 13.05
CA PHE A 51 -10.95 -1.83 12.78
C PHE A 51 -11.19 -2.93 11.75
N GLY A 52 -12.35 -2.93 11.10
CA GLY A 52 -12.70 -3.91 10.08
C GLY A 52 -13.03 -5.29 10.62
N MET A 53 -13.28 -5.42 11.92
CA MET A 53 -13.62 -6.69 12.55
C MET A 53 -15.14 -6.90 12.54
N PRO A 54 -15.62 -8.15 12.43
CA PRO A 54 -17.05 -8.42 12.52
C PRO A 54 -17.59 -7.97 13.88
N MET A 55 -18.77 -7.37 13.89
CA MET A 55 -19.48 -7.09 15.13
C MET A 55 -20.00 -8.41 15.73
N VAL A 56 -19.18 -9.09 16.55
CA VAL A 56 -19.52 -10.38 17.15
C VAL A 56 -20.30 -10.18 18.46
N ASN A 57 -21.37 -10.95 18.65
CA ASN A 57 -22.06 -11.04 19.93
C ASN A 57 -21.37 -12.11 20.80
N HIS A 58 -20.88 -11.75 21.98
CA HIS A 58 -20.04 -12.59 22.85
C HIS A 58 -20.81 -13.71 23.62
N ASP A 59 -21.84 -14.29 23.01
CA ASP A 59 -22.70 -15.31 23.65
C ASP A 59 -22.25 -16.76 23.35
N SER A 60 -21.28 -16.96 22.46
CA SER A 60 -20.90 -18.28 21.93
C SER A 60 -19.63 -18.84 22.59
N MET A 61 -19.67 -20.12 22.99
CA MET A 61 -18.54 -20.88 23.59
C MET A 61 -17.67 -21.60 22.54
N ASP A 62 -17.88 -21.33 21.25
CA ASP A 62 -17.11 -21.97 20.18
C ASP A 62 -15.70 -21.39 20.07
N LYS A 63 -14.76 -22.23 19.58
CA LYS A 63 -13.42 -21.76 19.26
C LYS A 63 -13.53 -20.61 18.25
N PRO A 64 -12.83 -19.48 18.50
CA PRO A 64 -12.87 -18.37 17.58
C PRO A 64 -12.33 -18.79 16.20
N GLN A 65 -13.19 -18.76 15.18
CA GLN A 65 -12.84 -19.00 13.77
C GLN A 65 -12.73 -17.66 13.04
N GLN A 66 -11.93 -17.65 11.97
CA GLN A 66 -11.87 -16.50 11.07
C GLN A 66 -13.25 -16.25 10.43
N SER A 67 -13.64 -14.99 10.33
CA SER A 67 -14.88 -14.59 9.65
C SER A 67 -14.87 -14.99 8.18
N THR A 68 -16.05 -15.34 7.65
CA THR A 68 -16.25 -15.52 6.19
C THR A 68 -16.60 -14.22 5.47
N LEU A 69 -16.91 -13.14 6.21
CA LEU A 69 -16.96 -11.79 5.63
C LEU A 69 -15.56 -11.36 5.22
N GLY A 70 -15.45 -10.59 4.14
CA GLY A 70 -14.16 -10.06 3.72
C GLY A 70 -13.98 -9.96 2.21
N ALA A 71 -14.96 -9.43 1.48
CA ALA A 71 -14.76 -9.18 0.06
C ALA A 71 -13.65 -8.14 -0.15
N VAL A 72 -12.92 -8.31 -1.24
CA VAL A 72 -11.87 -7.38 -1.66
C VAL A 72 -12.46 -6.22 -2.46
N ARG A 73 -11.68 -5.16 -2.64
CA ARG A 73 -11.95 -4.03 -3.54
C ARG A 73 -11.15 -4.17 -4.83
N PRO A 74 -11.74 -4.69 -5.93
CA PRO A 74 -11.03 -4.96 -7.19
C PRO A 74 -10.34 -3.74 -7.79
N GLU A 75 -10.88 -2.55 -7.55
CA GLU A 75 -10.34 -1.27 -8.02
C GLU A 75 -8.97 -0.90 -7.40
N LEU A 76 -8.57 -1.52 -6.28
CA LEU A 76 -7.25 -1.32 -5.69
C LEU A 76 -6.17 -2.18 -6.38
N ASN A 77 -6.56 -3.20 -7.14
CA ASN A 77 -5.63 -4.14 -7.75
C ASN A 77 -4.65 -3.45 -8.71
N GLY A 78 -3.35 -3.67 -8.49
CA GLY A 78 -2.25 -3.10 -9.26
C GLY A 78 -1.79 -1.73 -8.77
N SER A 79 -2.44 -1.14 -7.77
CA SER A 79 -2.04 0.17 -7.23
C SER A 79 -0.78 0.05 -6.40
N THR A 80 0.07 1.07 -6.45
CA THR A 80 1.12 1.27 -5.45
C THR A 80 0.51 1.90 -4.21
N VAL A 81 0.64 1.23 -3.07
CA VAL A 81 0.01 1.63 -1.81
C VAL A 81 1.06 1.81 -0.72
N LYS A 82 0.73 2.67 0.26
CA LYS A 82 1.39 2.79 1.56
C LYS A 82 0.35 2.50 2.64
N ILE A 83 0.57 1.49 3.47
CA ILE A 83 -0.39 1.08 4.51
C ILE A 83 0.35 0.77 5.83
N PRO A 84 -0.15 1.25 6.98
CA PRO A 84 0.43 0.94 8.27
C PRO A 84 0.04 -0.46 8.75
N GLY A 85 0.87 -1.15 9.51
CA GLY A 85 0.47 -2.38 10.18
C GLY A 85 1.55 -3.04 11.02
N PHE A 86 1.14 -4.07 11.75
CA PHE A 86 2.02 -4.95 12.52
C PHE A 86 2.43 -6.15 11.68
N VAL A 87 3.61 -6.69 11.94
CA VAL A 87 4.19 -7.78 11.16
C VAL A 87 4.15 -9.10 11.92
N ILE A 88 3.66 -10.14 11.24
CA ILE A 88 3.77 -11.54 11.68
C ILE A 88 4.71 -12.25 10.70
N PRO A 89 5.97 -12.52 11.10
CA PRO A 89 6.94 -13.20 10.22
C PRO A 89 6.46 -14.60 9.82
N LEU A 90 6.63 -14.97 8.55
CA LEU A 90 6.33 -16.32 8.04
C LEU A 90 7.60 -17.02 7.54
N GLU A 91 8.37 -16.36 6.67
CA GLU A 91 9.58 -16.90 6.06
C GLU A 91 10.75 -15.93 6.20
N GLY A 92 11.94 -16.45 6.46
CA GLY A 92 13.16 -15.66 6.66
C GLY A 92 14.22 -16.38 7.49
N ASP A 93 15.18 -15.61 7.98
CA ASP A 93 16.20 -16.04 8.93
C ASP A 93 16.24 -15.13 10.18
N GLU A 94 17.26 -15.31 11.01
CA GLU A 94 17.43 -14.55 12.26
C GLU A 94 17.63 -13.04 12.07
N ASN A 95 17.92 -12.59 10.84
CA ASN A 95 18.22 -11.20 10.51
C ASN A 95 17.18 -10.59 9.55
N MET A 96 16.67 -11.37 8.59
CA MET A 96 15.88 -10.89 7.47
C MET A 96 14.60 -11.71 7.26
N ILE A 97 13.47 -11.02 7.14
CA ILE A 97 12.16 -11.62 6.84
C ILE A 97 11.81 -11.38 5.36
N THR A 98 11.44 -12.43 4.63
CA THR A 98 11.12 -12.37 3.20
C THR A 98 9.64 -12.53 2.91
N GLU A 99 8.88 -13.18 3.79
CA GLU A 99 7.42 -13.26 3.71
C GLU A 99 6.81 -13.06 5.09
N PHE A 100 5.72 -12.29 5.16
CA PHE A 100 5.04 -11.98 6.41
C PHE A 100 3.57 -11.64 6.20
N LEU A 101 2.77 -11.73 7.26
CA LEU A 101 1.44 -11.12 7.28
C LEU A 101 1.54 -9.69 7.84
N LEU A 102 0.90 -8.74 7.17
CA LEU A 102 0.63 -7.42 7.71
C LEU A 102 -0.80 -7.41 8.26
N VAL A 103 -0.97 -6.91 9.49
CA VAL A 103 -2.24 -6.93 10.24
C VAL A 103 -2.53 -5.58 10.91
N PRO A 104 -3.81 -5.24 11.16
CA PRO A 104 -4.22 -3.93 11.70
C PRO A 104 -3.90 -3.71 13.18
N TYR A 105 -3.65 -4.76 13.97
CA TYR A 105 -3.44 -4.63 15.41
C TYR A 105 -2.48 -5.68 15.96
N PHE A 106 -1.83 -5.32 17.07
CA PHE A 106 -0.90 -6.20 17.78
C PHE A 106 -1.63 -7.43 18.36
N GLY A 107 -1.01 -8.61 18.24
CA GLY A 107 -1.54 -9.86 18.79
C GLY A 107 -2.62 -10.54 17.93
N ALA A 108 -2.90 -10.04 16.72
CA ALA A 108 -3.70 -10.75 15.73
C ALA A 108 -3.15 -12.17 15.51
N CYS A 109 -4.06 -13.13 15.26
CA CYS A 109 -3.76 -14.53 14.97
C CYS A 109 -3.10 -15.35 16.11
N ILE A 110 -2.84 -14.78 17.30
CA ILE A 110 -2.20 -15.51 18.42
C ILE A 110 -3.12 -15.65 19.63
N HIS A 111 -3.90 -14.61 19.97
CA HIS A 111 -4.75 -14.59 21.17
C HIS A 111 -6.25 -14.42 20.89
N VAL A 112 -6.60 -14.09 19.65
CA VAL A 112 -7.94 -13.80 19.15
C VAL A 112 -8.11 -14.49 17.79
N PRO A 113 -9.35 -14.72 17.31
CA PRO A 113 -9.53 -15.22 15.95
C PRO A 113 -8.78 -14.34 14.94
N PRO A 114 -8.28 -14.92 13.83
CA PRO A 114 -7.71 -14.12 12.75
C PRO A 114 -8.71 -13.07 12.25
N PRO A 115 -8.25 -11.86 11.86
CA PRO A 115 -9.09 -10.86 11.19
C PRO A 115 -9.78 -11.41 9.94
N PRO A 116 -10.86 -10.77 9.44
CA PRO A 116 -11.40 -11.08 8.12
C PRO A 116 -10.32 -11.11 7.01
N PRO A 117 -10.47 -11.90 5.93
CA PRO A 117 -9.46 -11.99 4.88
C PRO A 117 -9.07 -10.64 4.28
N ASN A 118 -10.02 -9.71 4.09
CA ASN A 118 -9.74 -8.35 3.60
C ASN A 118 -9.07 -7.41 4.64
N GLN A 119 -8.76 -7.93 5.84
CA GLN A 119 -8.03 -7.25 6.92
C GLN A 119 -6.74 -8.00 7.30
N ILE A 120 -6.24 -8.84 6.38
CA ILE A 120 -4.91 -9.45 6.47
C ILE A 120 -4.27 -9.36 5.09
N ILE A 121 -3.06 -8.83 5.01
CA ILE A 121 -2.30 -8.77 3.77
C ILE A 121 -1.16 -9.77 3.85
N TYR A 122 -1.06 -10.64 2.85
CA TYR A 122 0.14 -11.45 2.65
C TYR A 122 1.21 -10.61 1.96
N VAL A 123 2.41 -10.53 2.51
CA VAL A 123 3.48 -9.70 1.96
C VAL A 123 4.63 -10.57 1.49
N LYS A 124 5.05 -10.35 0.25
CA LYS A 124 6.32 -10.85 -0.29
C LYS A 124 7.30 -9.69 -0.35
N PHE A 125 8.47 -9.85 0.27
CA PHE A 125 9.50 -8.82 0.36
C PHE A 125 10.88 -9.40 -0.01
N PRO A 126 11.16 -9.63 -1.31
CA PRO A 126 12.34 -10.38 -1.76
C PRO A 126 13.69 -9.76 -1.35
N LYS A 127 13.73 -8.46 -1.06
CA LYS A 127 14.94 -7.77 -0.58
C LYS A 127 15.29 -8.10 0.87
N GLY A 128 14.38 -8.75 1.61
CA GLY A 128 14.49 -8.94 3.05
C GLY A 128 14.14 -7.68 3.84
N ALA A 129 13.25 -7.82 4.82
CA ALA A 129 12.94 -6.80 5.81
C ALA A 129 13.79 -7.05 7.07
N PRO A 130 14.60 -6.08 7.54
CA PRO A 130 15.41 -6.27 8.73
C PRO A 130 14.53 -6.48 9.96
N ILE A 131 14.75 -7.56 10.70
CA ILE A 131 13.88 -7.94 11.84
C ILE A 131 13.76 -6.83 12.90
N GLN A 132 14.83 -6.04 13.09
CA GLN A 132 14.87 -4.91 14.02
C GLN A 132 13.87 -3.79 13.69
N GLN A 133 13.41 -3.69 12.45
CA GLN A 133 12.41 -2.69 12.03
C GLN A 133 10.97 -3.17 12.22
N LEU A 134 10.76 -4.45 12.55
CA LEU A 134 9.44 -5.10 12.53
C LEU A 134 8.80 -5.26 13.91
N TRP A 135 9.43 -4.72 14.96
CA TRP A 135 8.95 -4.84 16.34
C TRP A 135 7.76 -3.92 16.64
N ASP A 136 7.73 -2.77 15.99
CA ASP A 136 6.68 -1.77 16.10
C ASP A 136 5.83 -1.74 14.81
N VAL A 137 4.81 -0.89 14.81
CA VAL A 137 4.04 -0.62 13.60
C VAL A 137 4.95 -0.03 12.52
N ILE A 138 4.77 -0.50 11.29
CA ILE A 138 5.50 -0.02 10.12
C ILE A 138 4.54 0.55 9.09
N TYR A 139 5.02 1.43 8.23
CA TYR A 139 4.40 1.64 6.92
C TYR A 139 5.03 0.71 5.89
N LEU A 140 4.20 -0.09 5.22
CA LEU A 140 4.61 -0.91 4.09
C LEU A 140 4.26 -0.20 2.78
N VAL A 141 5.24 -0.09 1.88
CA VAL A 141 5.03 0.41 0.52
C VAL A 141 5.23 -0.70 -0.50
N GLY A 142 4.29 -0.86 -1.43
CA GLY A 142 4.39 -1.86 -2.48
C GLY A 142 3.20 -1.92 -3.42
N THR A 143 3.21 -2.86 -4.34
CA THR A 143 2.11 -3.08 -5.28
C THR A 143 1.08 -4.02 -4.67
N LEU A 144 -0.15 -3.54 -4.50
CA LEU A 144 -1.26 -4.33 -3.97
C LEU A 144 -1.92 -5.16 -5.07
N LYS A 145 -2.19 -6.43 -4.76
CA LYS A 145 -2.94 -7.36 -5.59
C LYS A 145 -4.15 -7.86 -4.83
N THR A 146 -5.30 -7.94 -5.49
CA THR A 146 -6.51 -8.56 -4.94
C THR A 146 -6.44 -10.07 -5.15
N GLU A 147 -5.49 -10.69 -4.48
CA GLU A 147 -5.19 -12.13 -4.57
C GLU A 147 -5.38 -12.76 -3.19
N SER A 148 -6.17 -13.83 -3.13
CA SER A 148 -6.42 -14.54 -1.89
C SER A 148 -5.41 -15.66 -1.69
N ILE A 149 -4.76 -15.67 -0.52
CA ILE A 149 -3.84 -16.75 -0.12
C ILE A 149 -4.39 -17.45 1.11
N SER A 150 -4.42 -18.79 1.06
CA SER A 150 -4.70 -19.63 2.22
C SER A 150 -3.38 -20.06 2.85
N HIS A 151 -3.14 -19.63 4.08
CA HIS A 151 -1.97 -20.00 4.88
C HIS A 151 -2.42 -20.68 6.18
N ASP A 152 -1.56 -21.46 6.83
CA ASP A 152 -1.88 -22.22 8.04
C ASP A 152 -2.41 -21.35 9.20
N LEU A 153 -2.00 -20.07 9.23
CA LEU A 153 -2.44 -19.11 10.24
C LEU A 153 -3.78 -18.43 9.89
N ALA A 154 -4.03 -18.15 8.61
CA ALA A 154 -5.20 -17.38 8.16
C ALA A 154 -5.37 -17.43 6.63
N GLN A 155 -6.60 -17.15 6.19
CA GLN A 155 -6.86 -16.73 4.82
C GLN A 155 -6.68 -15.22 4.67
N THR A 156 -6.08 -14.78 3.56
CA THR A 156 -5.90 -13.37 3.21
C THR A 156 -6.69 -13.03 1.95
N GLY A 157 -7.08 -11.77 1.82
CA GLY A 157 -7.76 -11.22 0.64
C GLY A 157 -6.82 -10.47 -0.31
N TYR A 158 -5.68 -10.03 0.20
CA TYR A 158 -4.74 -9.19 -0.52
C TYR A 158 -3.32 -9.73 -0.42
N LEU A 159 -2.55 -9.48 -1.48
CA LEU A 159 -1.10 -9.65 -1.48
C LEU A 159 -0.43 -8.30 -1.76
N ILE A 160 0.68 -8.00 -1.09
CA ILE A 160 1.57 -6.90 -1.47
C ILE A 160 2.94 -7.45 -1.87
N GLU A 161 3.40 -7.03 -3.06
CA GLU A 161 4.81 -7.11 -3.43
C GLU A 161 5.51 -5.87 -2.86
N GLY A 162 6.13 -6.05 -1.69
CA GLY A 162 6.71 -4.96 -0.93
C GLY A 162 8.03 -4.45 -1.53
N THR A 163 8.20 -3.15 -1.47
CA THR A 163 9.33 -2.43 -2.08
C THR A 163 10.11 -1.58 -1.07
N ALA A 164 9.43 -1.08 -0.04
CA ALA A 164 10.03 -0.33 1.06
C ALA A 164 9.23 -0.52 2.36
N ILE A 165 9.93 -0.33 3.47
CA ILE A 165 9.38 -0.22 4.81
C ILE A 165 9.83 1.13 5.35
N GLU A 166 8.90 1.86 5.94
CA GLU A 166 9.13 3.15 6.57
C GLU A 166 8.73 3.08 8.04
N GLU A 167 9.41 3.86 8.88
CA GLU A 167 9.00 4.04 10.26
C GLU A 167 7.60 4.67 10.31
N TYR A 168 6.77 4.17 11.21
CA TYR A 168 5.47 4.76 11.47
C TYR A 168 5.65 6.03 12.30
N ASP A 169 5.15 7.15 11.77
CA ASP A 169 5.09 8.44 12.46
C ASP A 169 3.63 8.70 12.87
N ASP A 170 3.41 8.94 14.17
CA ASP A 170 2.09 9.17 14.78
C ASP A 170 1.72 10.67 14.87
N MET A 171 2.56 11.56 14.32
CA MET A 171 2.44 13.02 14.42
C MET A 171 1.50 13.68 13.41
#